data_AF-A0A096B5I1-F1
#
_entry.id   AF-A0A096B5I1-F1
#
_cell.length_a   1.000
_cell.length_b   1.000
_cell.length_c   1.000
_cell.angle_alpha   90.00
_cell.angle_beta   90.00
_cell.angle_gamma   90.00
#
_symmetry.space_group_name_H-M   'P 1'
#
loop_
_entity.id
_entity.type
_entity.pdbx_description
1 polymer ?
#
loop_
_entity_poly.entity_id
_entity_poly.type
_entity_poly.pdbx_seq_one_letter_code
_entity_poly.pdbx_strand_id
1 'polypeptide(L)'
;MDELENDCIAGRGLDNRLGAYTVLHALLRAREKGAEVGVFAATTTGEETTMRGAFHAAGRVRPTLAVAVDVIHTSDFSGMPPQRFGRIKLGGGPALAKGSVCSAPLNRALEEAAGRLGIPLQYAVTPGVMGTDADKLNQTGAGLPVTTLFIPLRYMHSPSEVGSLADVEQTVEVLAEFLAALDEHFDPDPFRD
;
A
#
# COMPACT_ATOMS: atom_id res chain seq x y z
N MET A 1 0.79 13.92 18.80
CA MET A 1 -0.15 13.28 17.86
C MET A 1 -1.48 13.48 18.52
N ASP A 2 -2.34 14.18 17.82
CA ASP A 2 -3.58 14.70 18.39
C ASP A 2 -4.72 13.87 17.82
N GLU A 3 -5.62 13.43 18.69
CA GLU A 3 -6.84 12.73 18.29
C GLU A 3 -7.86 13.77 17.83
N LEU A 4 -8.51 13.48 16.71
CA LEU A 4 -9.57 14.27 16.12
C LEU A 4 -10.87 13.47 16.11
N GLU A 5 -12.00 14.12 15.83
CA GLU A 5 -13.28 13.43 15.66
C GLU A 5 -13.25 12.44 14.48
N ASN A 6 -14.15 11.46 14.49
CA ASN A 6 -14.32 10.43 13.45
C ASN A 6 -13.08 9.54 13.27
N ASP A 7 -12.47 9.11 14.38
CA ASP A 7 -11.29 8.23 14.43
C ASP A 7 -10.11 8.76 13.59
N CYS A 8 -10.01 10.08 13.48
CA CYS A 8 -8.96 10.76 12.75
C CYS A 8 -7.82 11.15 13.70
N ILE A 9 -6.62 11.27 13.13
CA ILE A 9 -5.39 11.58 13.85
C ILE A 9 -4.64 12.68 13.11
N ALA A 10 -4.08 13.62 13.86
CA ALA A 10 -3.17 14.63 13.34
C ALA A 10 -1.75 14.44 13.89
N GLY A 11 -0.75 14.54 13.03
CA GLY A 11 0.63 14.40 13.46
C GLY A 11 1.65 14.63 12.37
N ARG A 12 2.92 14.66 12.79
CA ARG A 12 4.04 14.80 11.87
C ARG A 12 4.55 13.44 11.40
N GLY A 13 4.77 13.33 10.09
CA GLY A 13 5.38 12.15 9.47
C GLY A 13 4.48 10.93 9.58
N LEU A 14 3.16 11.13 9.39
CA LEU A 14 2.24 10.04 9.09
C LEU A 14 2.65 9.40 7.77
N ASP A 15 3.08 10.22 6.82
CA ASP A 15 3.92 9.81 5.69
C ASP A 15 5.36 9.49 6.16
N ASN A 16 5.87 8.26 6.06
CA ASN A 16 5.16 7.00 5.84
C ASN A 16 5.24 6.09 7.09
N ARG A 17 5.15 6.68 8.30
CA ARG A 17 5.06 5.88 9.55
C ARG A 17 3.80 5.04 9.61
N LEU A 18 2.72 5.48 8.95
CA LEU A 18 1.50 4.67 8.83
C LEU A 18 1.76 3.41 8.01
N GLY A 19 2.43 3.50 6.85
CA GLY A 19 2.81 2.33 6.07
C GLY A 19 3.76 1.40 6.84
N ALA A 20 4.73 1.95 7.56
CA ALA A 20 5.62 1.17 8.43
C ALA A 20 4.87 0.38 9.52
N TYR A 21 3.89 1.01 10.18
CA TYR A 21 3.00 0.32 11.11
C TYR A 21 2.21 -0.79 10.40
N THR A 22 1.61 -0.45 9.26
CA THR A 22 0.75 -1.36 8.50
C THR A 22 1.48 -2.63 8.06
N VAL A 23 2.68 -2.54 7.50
CA VAL A 23 3.40 -3.74 7.03
C VAL A 23 3.81 -4.66 8.19
N LEU A 24 4.17 -4.11 9.34
CA LEU A 24 4.54 -4.88 10.52
C LEU A 24 3.33 -5.60 11.13
N HIS A 25 2.21 -4.89 11.26
CA HIS A 25 0.98 -5.48 11.80
C HIS A 25 0.34 -6.48 10.83
N ALA A 26 0.36 -6.21 9.52
CA ALA A 26 -0.14 -7.14 8.52
C ALA A 26 0.66 -8.46 8.53
N LEU A 27 1.98 -8.41 8.73
CA LEU A 27 2.81 -9.61 8.86
C LEU A 27 2.39 -10.46 10.08
N LEU A 28 2.19 -9.83 11.24
CA LEU A 28 1.75 -10.53 12.45
C LEU A 28 0.36 -11.16 12.24
N ARG A 29 -0.54 -10.42 11.61
CA ARG A 29 -1.92 -10.85 11.36
C ARG A 29 -2.03 -11.92 10.29
N ALA A 30 -1.20 -11.86 9.25
CA ALA A 30 -1.10 -12.91 8.24
C ALA A 30 -0.65 -14.24 8.86
N ARG A 31 0.30 -14.19 9.80
CA ARG A 31 0.72 -15.37 10.56
C ARG A 31 -0.44 -15.96 11.37
N GLU A 32 -1.21 -15.13 12.06
CA GLU A 32 -2.40 -15.57 12.82
C GLU A 32 -3.46 -16.21 11.92
N LYS A 33 -3.61 -15.70 10.70
CA LYS A 33 -4.50 -16.23 9.65
C LYS A 33 -3.98 -17.51 8.97
N GLY A 34 -2.75 -17.95 9.29
CA GLY A 34 -2.19 -19.19 8.77
C GLY A 34 -1.47 -19.06 7.43
N ALA A 35 -0.88 -17.91 7.11
CA ALA A 35 -0.08 -17.73 5.91
C ALA A 35 1.00 -18.83 5.77
N GLU A 36 1.00 -19.52 4.62
CA GLU A 36 1.91 -20.64 4.34
C GLU A 36 3.15 -20.21 3.54
N VAL A 37 3.12 -19.01 2.94
CA VAL A 37 4.21 -18.43 2.17
C VAL A 37 5.23 -17.69 3.04
N GLY A 38 6.46 -17.54 2.53
CA GLY A 38 7.48 -16.73 3.17
C GLY A 38 7.19 -15.23 3.03
N VAL A 39 6.76 -14.59 4.12
CA VAL A 39 6.48 -13.14 4.14
C VAL A 39 7.64 -12.36 4.77
N PHE A 40 8.07 -11.30 4.09
CA PHE A 40 9.10 -10.38 4.56
C PHE A 40 8.53 -8.97 4.61
N ALA A 41 8.64 -8.29 5.75
CA ALA A 41 8.31 -6.87 5.89
C ALA A 41 9.58 -6.04 5.99
N ALA A 42 9.63 -4.90 5.30
CA ALA A 42 10.75 -3.98 5.34
C ALA A 42 10.27 -2.54 5.47
N THR A 43 10.84 -1.80 6.42
CA THR A 43 10.76 -0.34 6.47
C THR A 43 12.01 0.21 5.80
N THR A 44 11.82 0.95 4.71
CA THR A 44 12.91 1.41 3.84
C THR A 44 13.30 2.84 4.19
N THR A 45 14.49 3.24 3.72
CA THR A 45 14.97 4.63 3.85
C THR A 45 15.11 5.26 2.48
N GLY A 46 14.82 6.56 2.41
CA GLY A 46 15.12 7.39 1.26
C GLY A 46 14.11 7.29 0.12
N GLU A 47 12.90 6.79 0.36
CA GLU A 47 11.73 6.89 -0.54
C GLU A 47 11.61 8.34 -1.06
N GLU A 48 11.46 9.29 -0.14
CA GLU A 48 11.37 10.76 -0.29
C GLU A 48 12.49 11.47 -1.08
N THR A 49 13.48 10.72 -1.55
CA THR A 49 14.62 11.26 -2.31
C THR A 49 15.04 10.38 -3.48
N THR A 50 15.10 9.06 -3.28
CA THR A 50 15.79 8.13 -4.20
C THR A 50 15.16 6.75 -4.31
N MET A 51 14.32 6.33 -3.36
CA MET A 51 13.74 4.97 -3.23
C MET A 51 14.80 3.85 -3.21
N ARG A 52 16.07 4.18 -2.92
CA ARG A 52 17.17 3.20 -2.97
C ARG A 52 17.05 2.11 -1.90
N GLY A 53 16.39 2.42 -0.78
CA GLY A 53 16.13 1.47 0.30
C GLY A 53 15.36 0.26 -0.21
N ALA A 54 14.26 0.47 -0.93
CA ALA A 54 13.46 -0.59 -1.52
C ALA A 54 14.22 -1.42 -2.55
N PHE A 55 14.95 -0.77 -3.47
CA PHE A 55 15.81 -1.47 -4.43
C PHE A 55 16.79 -2.43 -3.75
N HIS A 56 17.47 -1.93 -2.71
CA HIS A 56 18.45 -2.70 -1.96
C HIS A 56 17.84 -3.81 -1.09
N ALA A 57 16.64 -3.60 -0.56
CA ALA A 57 15.90 -4.61 0.19
C ALA A 57 15.47 -5.76 -0.73
N ALA A 58 14.79 -5.45 -1.83
CA ALA A 58 14.34 -6.43 -2.81
C ALA A 58 15.52 -7.18 -3.47
N GLY A 59 16.63 -6.49 -3.75
CA GLY A 59 17.82 -7.15 -4.31
C GLY A 59 18.46 -8.19 -3.38
N ARG A 60 18.29 -8.06 -2.06
CA ARG A 60 18.79 -9.04 -1.06
C ARG A 60 17.79 -10.16 -0.81
N VAL A 61 16.53 -9.81 -0.58
CA VAL A 61 15.46 -10.76 -0.28
C VAL A 61 15.15 -11.62 -1.51
N ARG A 62 15.19 -11.02 -2.71
CA ARG A 62 14.80 -11.61 -3.99
C ARG A 62 13.40 -12.24 -3.92
N PRO A 63 12.37 -11.45 -3.58
CA PRO A 63 11.02 -11.98 -3.42
C PRO A 63 10.40 -12.35 -4.78
N THR A 64 9.37 -13.19 -4.75
CA THR A 64 8.58 -13.59 -5.93
C THR A 64 7.66 -12.48 -6.41
N LEU A 65 7.14 -11.68 -5.47
CA LEU A 65 6.29 -10.52 -5.71
C LEU A 65 6.50 -9.50 -4.57
N ALA A 66 6.04 -8.26 -4.77
CA ALA A 66 6.06 -7.26 -3.71
C ALA A 66 4.78 -6.42 -3.66
N VAL A 67 4.43 -5.95 -2.47
CA VAL A 67 3.42 -4.92 -2.26
C VAL A 67 4.09 -3.77 -1.53
N ALA A 68 4.14 -2.60 -2.17
CA ALA A 68 4.49 -1.38 -1.45
C ALA A 68 3.27 -0.88 -0.67
N VAL A 69 3.48 -0.41 0.56
CA VAL A 69 2.45 0.26 1.35
C VAL A 69 2.89 1.68 1.56
N ASP A 70 2.07 2.61 1.12
CA ASP A 70 2.37 4.03 1.17
C ASP A 70 1.11 4.84 1.47
N VAL A 71 1.24 6.16 1.58
CA VAL A 71 0.10 7.06 1.72
C VAL A 71 -0.31 7.65 0.36
N ILE A 72 -1.56 8.07 0.23
CA ILE A 72 -2.05 8.76 -0.97
C ILE A 72 -2.86 10.00 -0.60
N HIS A 73 -2.70 11.06 -1.39
CA HIS A 73 -3.50 12.26 -1.24
C HIS A 73 -5.00 11.96 -1.39
N THR A 74 -5.78 12.41 -0.41
CA THR A 74 -7.24 12.47 -0.60
C THR A 74 -7.63 13.66 -1.48
N SER A 75 -8.81 13.57 -2.10
CA SER A 75 -9.42 14.61 -2.93
C SER A 75 -10.69 15.20 -2.31
N ASP A 76 -10.90 14.97 -1.01
CA ASP A 76 -12.13 15.30 -0.29
C ASP A 76 -12.08 16.65 0.44
N PHE A 77 -11.04 17.46 0.19
CA PHE A 77 -10.89 18.81 0.73
C PHE A 77 -10.58 19.84 -0.37
N SER A 78 -10.82 21.11 -0.05
CA SER A 78 -10.66 22.23 -0.98
C SER A 78 -9.24 22.31 -1.55
N GLY A 79 -9.14 22.53 -2.87
CA GLY A 79 -7.87 22.71 -3.57
C GLY A 79 -7.26 21.43 -4.15
N MET A 80 -7.86 20.25 -3.92
CA MET A 80 -7.34 18.99 -4.46
C MET A 80 -7.99 18.59 -5.79
N PRO A 81 -7.21 18.32 -6.85
CA PRO A 81 -7.74 17.89 -8.13
C PRO A 81 -7.99 16.36 -8.15
N PRO A 82 -9.25 15.87 -8.11
CA PRO A 82 -9.54 14.43 -8.13
C PRO A 82 -9.07 13.73 -9.42
N GLN A 83 -8.88 14.48 -10.50
CA GLN A 83 -8.37 13.95 -11.77
C GLN A 83 -6.91 13.48 -11.66
N ARG A 84 -6.16 13.97 -10.66
CA ARG A 84 -4.73 13.64 -10.49
C ARG A 84 -4.52 12.34 -9.71
N PHE A 85 -5.34 12.09 -8.69
CA PHE A 85 -5.12 11.00 -7.74
C PHE A 85 -6.27 9.99 -7.67
N GLY A 86 -7.41 10.28 -8.31
CA GLY A 86 -8.67 9.57 -8.10
C GLY A 86 -9.57 10.28 -7.09
N ARG A 87 -10.79 9.75 -6.93
CA ARG A 87 -11.75 10.22 -5.92
C ARG A 87 -11.54 9.46 -4.64
N ILE A 88 -10.57 9.89 -3.85
CA ILE A 88 -10.18 9.27 -2.59
C ILE A 88 -10.62 10.17 -1.44
N LYS A 89 -11.23 9.59 -0.41
CA LYS A 89 -11.63 10.28 0.82
C LYS A 89 -11.04 9.58 2.04
N LEU A 90 -10.90 10.36 3.11
CA LEU A 90 -10.53 9.84 4.41
C LEU A 90 -11.70 9.02 5.01
N GLY A 91 -11.40 7.92 5.68
CA GLY A 91 -12.40 6.97 6.20
C GLY A 91 -13.12 6.17 5.11
N GLY A 92 -12.59 6.19 3.89
CA GLY A 92 -13.16 5.48 2.73
C GLY A 92 -12.61 4.07 2.53
N GLY A 93 -11.69 3.61 3.38
CA GLY A 93 -10.95 2.37 3.22
C GLY A 93 -9.66 2.55 2.42
N PRO A 94 -8.86 1.47 2.29
CA PRO A 94 -7.60 1.49 1.56
C PRO A 94 -7.79 1.89 0.10
N ALA A 95 -6.78 2.52 -0.49
CA ALA A 95 -6.77 2.86 -1.91
C ALA A 95 -5.83 1.94 -2.70
N LEU A 96 -6.37 1.18 -3.65
CA LEU A 96 -5.58 0.30 -4.51
C LEU A 96 -5.04 1.07 -5.72
N ALA A 97 -3.74 0.96 -5.98
CA ALA A 97 -3.10 1.59 -7.13
C ALA A 97 -3.56 0.98 -8.46
N LYS A 98 -3.89 1.85 -9.42
CA LYS A 98 -4.23 1.51 -10.80
C LYS A 98 -3.33 2.31 -11.74
N GLY A 99 -2.25 1.66 -12.18
CA GLY A 99 -1.25 2.22 -13.08
C GLY A 99 -0.46 1.13 -13.80
N SER A 100 0.34 1.52 -14.78
CA SER A 100 1.11 0.59 -15.62
C SER A 100 2.17 -0.21 -14.84
N VAL A 101 2.63 0.33 -13.70
CA VAL A 101 3.58 -0.34 -12.80
C VAL A 101 2.93 -1.47 -11.99
N CYS A 102 1.60 -1.46 -11.83
CA CYS A 102 0.89 -2.37 -10.95
C CYS A 102 0.57 -3.70 -11.65
N SER A 103 1.00 -4.81 -11.06
CA SER A 103 0.67 -6.15 -11.54
C SER A 103 -0.82 -6.42 -11.41
N ALA A 104 -1.46 -6.78 -12.53
CA ALA A 104 -2.88 -7.07 -12.59
C ALA A 104 -3.29 -8.30 -11.74
N PRO A 105 -2.56 -9.43 -11.75
CA PRO A 105 -2.79 -10.55 -10.81
C PRO A 105 -2.80 -10.11 -9.34
N LEU A 106 -1.81 -9.32 -8.90
CA LEU A 106 -1.73 -8.84 -7.52
C LEU A 106 -2.92 -7.94 -7.18
N ASN A 107 -3.31 -7.04 -8.09
CA ASN A 107 -4.46 -6.18 -7.89
C ASN A 107 -5.76 -6.96 -7.73
N ARG A 108 -5.99 -7.99 -8.56
CA ARG A 108 -7.17 -8.87 -8.44
C ARG A 108 -7.19 -9.59 -7.10
N ALA A 109 -6.06 -10.14 -6.67
CA ALA A 109 -5.95 -10.84 -5.40
C ALA A 109 -6.20 -9.92 -4.18
N LEU A 110 -5.75 -8.65 -4.24
CA LEU A 110 -6.08 -7.65 -3.21
C LEU A 110 -7.56 -7.26 -3.21
N GLU A 111 -8.17 -7.13 -4.39
CA GLU A 111 -9.61 -6.88 -4.52
C GLU A 111 -10.43 -8.04 -3.92
N GLU A 112 -10.03 -9.29 -4.20
CA GLU A 112 -10.64 -10.49 -3.63
C GLU A 112 -10.47 -10.56 -2.11
N ALA A 113 -9.27 -10.24 -1.60
CA ALA A 113 -9.02 -10.19 -0.17
C ALA A 113 -9.90 -9.15 0.53
N ALA A 114 -9.99 -7.93 -0.01
CA ALA A 114 -10.89 -6.91 0.51
C ALA A 114 -12.37 -7.34 0.41
N GLY A 115 -12.75 -7.98 -0.68
CA GLY A 115 -14.09 -8.54 -0.88
C GLY A 115 -14.48 -9.59 0.16
N ARG A 116 -13.57 -10.51 0.51
CA ARG A 116 -13.80 -11.52 1.56
C ARG A 116 -14.04 -10.89 2.94
N LEU A 117 -13.39 -9.75 3.21
CA LEU A 117 -13.55 -9.02 4.46
C LEU A 117 -14.73 -8.03 4.46
N GLY A 118 -15.35 -7.79 3.30
CA GLY A 118 -16.36 -6.74 3.14
C GLY A 118 -15.79 -5.32 3.29
N ILE A 119 -14.48 -5.14 3.09
CA ILE A 119 -13.80 -3.84 3.20
C ILE A 119 -13.87 -3.13 1.84
N PRO A 120 -14.39 -1.88 1.79
CA PRO A 120 -14.41 -1.12 0.55
C PRO A 120 -13.00 -0.69 0.14
N LEU A 121 -12.67 -0.86 -1.14
CA LEU A 121 -11.48 -0.28 -1.74
C LEU A 121 -11.82 0.99 -2.51
N GLN A 122 -10.92 1.97 -2.37
CA GLN A 122 -10.83 3.13 -3.25
C GLN A 122 -9.80 2.84 -4.35
N TYR A 123 -9.78 3.64 -5.41
CA TYR A 123 -8.85 3.43 -6.52
C TYR A 123 -8.02 4.68 -6.78
N ALA A 124 -6.70 4.52 -6.62
CA ALA A 124 -5.72 5.56 -6.89
C ALA A 124 -5.23 5.44 -8.33
N VAL A 125 -5.47 6.46 -9.16
CA VAL A 125 -5.03 6.45 -10.56
C VAL A 125 -3.58 6.93 -10.62
N THR A 126 -2.66 6.08 -11.10
CA THR A 126 -1.22 6.35 -11.15
C THR A 126 -0.72 6.25 -12.60
N PRO A 127 -0.95 7.28 -13.44
CA PRO A 127 -0.75 7.20 -14.89
C PRO A 127 0.73 7.23 -15.34
N GLY A 128 1.66 7.40 -14.42
CA GLY A 128 3.10 7.51 -14.70
C GLY A 128 3.93 7.03 -13.51
N VAL A 129 4.97 7.78 -13.16
CA VAL A 129 5.73 7.56 -11.92
C VAL A 129 4.79 7.70 -10.73
N MET A 130 4.76 6.68 -9.88
CA MET A 130 3.88 6.68 -8.71
C MET A 130 4.43 7.57 -7.59
N GLY A 131 5.75 7.74 -7.56
CA GLY A 131 6.45 8.49 -6.52
C GLY A 131 6.51 7.70 -5.23
N THR A 132 6.65 6.37 -5.32
CA THR A 132 6.78 5.48 -4.16
C THR A 132 7.87 4.45 -4.42
N ASP A 133 8.21 3.69 -3.38
CA ASP A 133 9.16 2.58 -3.48
C ASP A 133 8.84 1.55 -4.57
N ALA A 134 7.57 1.40 -4.96
CA ALA A 134 7.17 0.48 -6.03
C ALA A 134 7.85 0.79 -7.38
N ASP A 135 8.17 2.06 -7.65
CA ASP A 135 8.86 2.48 -8.87
C ASP A 135 10.30 1.94 -8.95
N LYS A 136 10.91 1.59 -7.82
CA LYS A 136 12.22 0.91 -7.77
C LYS A 136 12.10 -0.58 -7.55
N LEU A 137 11.06 -1.05 -6.88
CA LEU A 137 10.79 -2.48 -6.76
C LEU A 137 10.57 -3.10 -8.14
N ASN A 138 9.74 -2.49 -9.00
CA ASN A 138 9.46 -3.03 -10.35
C ASN A 138 10.71 -3.19 -11.23
N GLN A 139 11.75 -2.38 -10.99
CA GLN A 139 13.02 -2.36 -11.72
C GLN A 139 14.05 -3.33 -11.13
N THR A 140 13.74 -3.98 -10.02
CA THR A 140 14.68 -4.86 -9.33
C THR A 140 14.67 -6.26 -9.95
N GLY A 141 15.86 -6.85 -10.11
CA GLY A 141 16.02 -8.21 -10.65
C GLY A 141 15.63 -8.28 -12.12
N ALA A 142 14.80 -9.26 -12.47
CA ALA A 142 14.31 -9.48 -13.84
C ALA A 142 12.99 -8.76 -14.15
N GLY A 143 12.57 -7.82 -13.29
CA GLY A 143 11.24 -7.21 -13.33
C GLY A 143 10.33 -7.85 -12.29
N LEU A 144 10.43 -7.37 -11.05
CA LEU A 144 9.65 -7.88 -9.93
C LEU A 144 8.17 -7.46 -10.06
N PRO A 145 7.21 -8.40 -10.09
CA PRO A 145 5.79 -8.07 -10.03
C PRO A 145 5.49 -7.30 -8.73
N VAL A 146 4.92 -6.10 -8.87
CA VAL A 146 4.65 -5.22 -7.74
C VAL A 146 3.27 -4.59 -7.87
N THR A 147 2.65 -4.28 -6.73
CA THR A 147 1.55 -3.31 -6.67
C THR A 147 1.68 -2.43 -5.43
N THR A 148 0.75 -1.50 -5.24
CA THR A 148 0.73 -0.59 -4.10
C THR A 148 -0.65 -0.48 -3.50
N LEU A 149 -0.68 -0.64 -2.17
CA LEU A 149 -1.86 -0.43 -1.36
C LEU A 149 -1.64 0.84 -0.54
N PHE A 150 -2.49 1.82 -0.76
CA PHE A 150 -2.36 3.15 -0.18
C PHE A 150 -3.26 3.36 1.04
N ILE A 151 -2.76 4.15 1.98
CA ILE A 151 -3.50 4.68 3.12
C ILE A 151 -3.90 6.13 2.78
N PRO A 152 -5.20 6.48 2.75
CA PRO A 152 -5.65 7.85 2.54
C PRO A 152 -5.05 8.84 3.55
N LEU A 153 -4.49 9.95 3.06
CA LEU A 153 -3.86 10.98 3.88
C LEU A 153 -4.19 12.39 3.38
N ARG A 154 -4.50 13.29 4.31
CA ARG A 154 -4.68 14.73 4.06
C ARG A 154 -3.44 15.50 4.47
N TYR A 155 -3.17 16.58 3.72
CA TYR A 155 -2.06 17.51 3.97
C TYR A 155 -0.68 16.83 4.00
N MET A 156 -0.50 15.76 3.22
CA MET A 156 0.76 15.05 3.01
C MET A 156 1.92 16.02 2.71
N HIS A 157 3.10 15.73 3.26
CA HIS A 157 4.34 16.54 3.21
C HIS A 157 4.24 17.90 3.92
N SER A 158 3.18 18.14 4.70
CA SER A 158 3.11 19.31 5.56
C SER A 158 3.66 19.02 6.97
N PRO A 159 3.92 20.05 7.81
CA PRO A 159 4.36 19.83 9.18
C PRO A 159 3.38 19.02 10.05
N SER A 160 2.10 18.97 9.67
CA SER A 160 1.05 18.22 10.35
C SER A 160 0.06 17.65 9.34
N GLU A 161 0.04 16.33 9.24
CA GLU A 161 -0.77 15.54 8.33
C GLU A 161 -1.98 14.98 9.07
N VAL A 162 -3.03 14.57 8.34
CA VAL A 162 -4.24 13.99 8.94
C VAL A 162 -4.57 12.65 8.29
N GLY A 163 -4.64 11.61 9.12
CA GLY A 163 -4.98 10.24 8.74
C GLY A 163 -6.22 9.72 9.47
N SER A 164 -6.72 8.55 9.06
CA SER A 164 -7.82 7.82 9.72
C SER A 164 -7.31 6.50 10.27
N LEU A 165 -7.56 6.24 11.56
CA LEU A 165 -7.21 4.97 12.19
C LEU A 165 -7.99 3.80 11.57
N ALA A 166 -9.24 4.04 11.18
CA ALA A 166 -10.05 3.04 10.49
C ALA A 166 -9.46 2.68 9.12
N ASP A 167 -8.90 3.63 8.37
CA ASP A 167 -8.25 3.34 7.08
C ASP A 167 -6.97 2.53 7.29
N VAL A 168 -6.17 2.86 8.32
CA VAL A 168 -4.95 2.12 8.66
C VAL A 168 -5.26 0.67 9.02
N GLU A 169 -6.25 0.45 9.90
CA GLU A 169 -6.65 -0.88 10.35
C GLU A 169 -7.23 -1.72 9.19
N GLN A 170 -8.09 -1.13 8.37
CA GLN A 170 -8.60 -1.82 7.19
C GLN A 170 -7.48 -2.19 6.20
N THR A 171 -6.47 -1.33 6.06
CA THR A 171 -5.29 -1.62 5.22
C THR A 171 -4.49 -2.80 5.78
N VAL A 172 -4.31 -2.87 7.11
CA VAL A 172 -3.68 -4.02 7.79
C VAL A 172 -4.44 -5.31 7.50
N GLU A 173 -5.76 -5.32 7.69
CA GLU A 173 -6.58 -6.52 7.52
C GLU A 173 -6.62 -6.99 6.07
N VAL A 174 -6.78 -6.07 5.10
CA VAL A 174 -6.72 -6.42 3.66
C VAL A 174 -5.37 -7.00 3.28
N LEU A 175 -4.27 -6.38 3.71
CA LEU A 175 -2.94 -6.86 3.39
C LEU A 175 -2.67 -8.23 4.05
N ALA A 176 -3.10 -8.41 5.30
CA ALA A 176 -2.95 -9.68 6.01
C ALA A 176 -3.75 -10.81 5.36
N GLU A 177 -4.98 -10.53 4.94
CA GLU A 177 -5.85 -11.48 4.22
C GLU A 177 -5.31 -11.83 2.84
N PHE A 178 -4.76 -10.84 2.12
CA PHE A 178 -4.05 -11.07 0.86
C PHE A 178 -2.89 -12.03 1.08
N LEU A 179 -2.00 -11.72 2.04
CA LEU A 179 -0.82 -12.54 2.34
C LEU A 179 -1.18 -13.97 2.78
N ALA A 180 -2.24 -14.13 3.58
CA ALA A 180 -2.68 -15.45 4.05
C ALA A 180 -3.35 -16.29 2.97
N ALA A 181 -3.88 -15.67 1.93
CA ALA A 181 -4.51 -16.36 0.81
C ALA A 181 -3.53 -16.76 -0.32
N LEU A 182 -2.27 -16.31 -0.25
CA LEU A 182 -1.25 -16.74 -1.20
C LEU A 182 -0.78 -18.16 -0.87
N ASP A 183 -0.61 -18.96 -1.92
CA ASP A 183 -0.05 -20.30 -1.85
C ASP A 183 0.98 -20.53 -2.98
N GLU A 184 1.47 -21.76 -3.11
CA GLU A 184 2.45 -22.13 -4.14
C GLU A 184 1.90 -22.10 -5.58
N HIS A 185 0.57 -22.03 -5.76
CA HIS A 185 -0.09 -22.00 -7.06
C HIS A 185 -0.34 -20.59 -7.58
N PHE A 186 -0.15 -19.57 -6.74
CA PHE A 186 -0.31 -18.18 -7.15
C PHE A 186 0.77 -17.77 -8.16
N ASP A 187 0.36 -17.46 -9.40
CA ASP A 187 1.26 -16.92 -10.43
C ASP A 187 1.17 -15.38 -10.46
N PRO A 188 2.23 -14.65 -10.06
CA PRO A 188 2.25 -13.20 -10.10
C PRO A 188 2.56 -12.62 -11.49
N ASP A 189 2.85 -13.47 -12.49
CA ASP A 189 3.22 -13.05 -13.84
C ASP A 189 2.04 -12.32 -14.52
N PRO A 190 2.16 -11.02 -14.81
CA PRO A 190 1.08 -10.26 -15.43
C PRO A 190 0.84 -10.60 -16.90
N PHE A 191 1.67 -11.46 -17.51
CA PHE A 191 1.56 -11.87 -18.92
C PHE A 191 1.01 -13.28 -19.11
N ARG A 192 0.63 -13.95 -18.03
CA ARG A 192 -0.02 -15.26 -18.07
C ARG A 192 -1.52 -15.08 -17.86
N ASP A 193 -2.30 -15.66 -18.79
CA ASP A 193 -3.76 -15.64 -18.80
C ASP A 193 -4.35 -16.69 -17.84
#